data_AF-A0A3D1CHJ1-F1
#
_entry.id   AF-A0A3D1CHJ1-F1
#
_cell.length_a   1.000
_cell.length_b   1.000
_cell.length_c   1.000
_cell.angle_alpha   90.00
_cell.angle_beta   90.00
_cell.angle_gamma   90.00
#
_symmetry.space_group_name_H-M   'P 1'
#
loop_
_entity.id
_entity.type
_entity.pdbx_description
1 polymer ?
#
loop_
_entity_poly.entity_id
_entity_poly.type
_entity_poly.pdbx_seq_one_letter_code
_entity_poly.pdbx_strand_id
1 'polypeptide(L)' 'MQDKQTLVIGANGQIGKLLIQMMAEQKMPVKVMLRNPEQAGEFEKLGADVVIADLEADL' A
#
# COMPACT_ATOMS: atom_id res chain seq x y z
N MET A 1 13.36 -17.68 -7.35
CA MET A 1 12.51 -17.43 -6.16
C MET A 1 11.41 -16.50 -6.62
N GLN A 2 10.14 -16.79 -6.32
CA GLN A 2 9.05 -15.91 -6.69
C GLN A 2 9.13 -14.69 -5.77
N ASP A 3 9.38 -13.50 -6.31
CA ASP A 3 9.36 -12.25 -5.55
C ASP A 3 7.95 -12.08 -4.97
N LYS A 4 7.81 -12.34 -3.66
CA LYS A 4 6.53 -12.24 -2.97
C LYS A 4 6.28 -10.77 -2.67
N GLN A 5 5.21 -10.24 -3.26
CA GLN A 5 4.74 -8.89 -3.02
C GLN A 5 3.53 -8.93 -2.10
N THR A 6 3.58 -8.16 -1.01
CA THR A 6 2.47 -8.08 -0.04
C THR A 6 1.52 -6.96 -0.43
N LEU A 7 0.23 -7.26 -0.51
CA LEU A 7 -0.82 -6.25 -0.68
C LEU A 7 -1.33 -5.82 0.70
N VAL A 8 -1.30 -4.53 0.99
CA VAL A 8 -1.87 -3.94 2.20
C VAL A 8 -3.10 -3.13 1.83
N ILE A 9 -4.23 -3.52 2.40
CA ILE A 9 -5.51 -2.80 2.33
C ILE A 9 -5.70 -1.98 3.60
N GLY A 10 -6.37 -0.83 3.51
CA GLY A 10 -6.55 0.06 4.66
C GLY A 10 -5.26 0.76 5.12
N ALA A 11 -4.28 0.92 4.22
CA ALA A 11 -2.99 1.53 4.54
C ALA A 11 -3.10 3.00 4.99
N ASN A 12 -4.20 3.69 4.67
CA ASN A 12 -4.48 5.05 5.12
C ASN A 12 -4.72 5.17 6.63
N GLY A 13 -5.00 4.06 7.32
CA GLY A 13 -5.09 4.05 8.78
C GLY A 13 -3.73 4.27 9.45
N GLN A 14 -3.75 4.68 10.73
CA GLN A 14 -2.53 4.94 11.51
C GLN A 14 -1.56 3.75 11.52
N ILE A 15 -2.09 2.54 11.73
CA ILE A 15 -1.30 1.29 11.74
C ILE A 15 -0.79 0.96 10.33
N GLY A 16 -1.62 1.20 9.31
CA GLY A 16 -1.27 0.96 7.92
C GLY A 16 -0.06 1.78 7.49
N LYS A 17 -0.06 3.08 7.76
CA LYS A 17 1.06 3.98 7.43
C LYS A 17 2.36 3.54 8.11
N LEU A 18 2.30 3.21 9.41
CA LEU A 18 3.46 2.73 10.16
C LEU A 18 3.99 1.40 9.61
N LEU A 19 3.09 0.47 9.26
CA LEU A 19 3.47 -0.80 8.66
C LEU A 19 4.18 -0.60 7.32
N ILE A 20 3.63 0.23 6.42
CA ILE A 20 4.26 0.51 5.12
C ILE A 20 5.66 1.11 5.30
N GLN A 21 5.81 2.05 6.22
CA GLN A 21 7.12 2.62 6.54
C GLN A 21 8.11 1.53 7.00
N MET A 22 7.72 0.68 7.95
CA MET A 22 8.57 -0.43 8.43
C MET A 22 8.91 -1.44 7.34
N MET A 23 8.00 -1.67 6.40
CA MET A 23 8.22 -2.57 5.26
C MET A 23 9.20 -1.98 4.25
N ALA A 24 9.04 -0.70 3.94
CA ALA A 24 9.94 0.05 3.07
C ALA A 24 11.37 0.10 3.63
N GLU A 25 11.52 0.38 4.93
CA GLU A 25 12.82 0.39 5.63
C GLU A 25 13.53 -0.98 5.54
N GLN A 26 12.76 -2.06 5.60
CA GLN A 26 13.26 -3.44 5.45
C GLN A 26 13.39 -3.90 3.99
N LYS A 27 13.15 -3.00 3.02
CA LYS A 27 13.16 -3.28 1.58
C LYS A 27 12.24 -4.44 1.20
N MET A 28 11.13 -4.61 1.94
CA MET A 28 10.10 -5.58 1.62
C MET A 28 9.18 -5.01 0.54
N PRO A 29 9.02 -5.69 -0.61
CA PRO A 29 8.10 -5.27 -1.65
C PRO A 29 6.67 -5.19 -1.13
N VAL A 30 6.09 -4.00 -1.16
CA VAL A 30 4.74 -3.75 -0.68
C VAL A 30 3.94 -2.98 -1.71
N LYS A 31 2.71 -3.45 -1.92
CA LYS A 31 1.70 -2.80 -2.74
C LYS A 31 0.57 -2.33 -1.84
N VAL A 32 0.13 -1.11 -2.03
CA VAL A 32 -0.92 -0.47 -1.25
C VAL A 32 -2.13 -0.28 -2.14
N MET A 33 -3.29 -0.71 -1.66
CA MET A 33 -4.54 -0.46 -2.36
C MET A 33 -5.28 0.73 -1.74
N LEU A 34 -5.63 1.70 -2.58
CA LEU A 34 -6.29 2.94 -2.18
C LEU A 34 -7.60 3.13 -2.95
N ARG A 35 -8.61 3.69 -2.29
CA ARG A 35 -9.85 4.15 -2.95
C ARG A 35 -9.68 5.52 -3.61
N ASN A 36 -8.97 6.45 -2.97
CA ASN A 36 -8.74 7.80 -3.50
C ASN A 36 -7.30 7.94 -4.06
N PRO A 37 -7.13 8.23 -5.37
CA PRO A 37 -5.83 8.46 -6.02
C PRO A 37 -4.98 9.58 -5.39
N GLU A 38 -5.58 10.59 -4.76
CA GLU A 38 -4.83 11.70 -4.15
C GLU A 38 -3.91 11.23 -3.01
N GLN A 39 -4.25 10.10 -2.38
CA GLN A 39 -3.45 9.51 -1.31
C GLN A 39 -2.26 8.69 -1.86
N ALA A 40 -2.17 8.44 -3.18
CA ALA A 40 -1.09 7.64 -3.75
C ALA A 40 0.31 8.24 -3.48
N GLY A 41 0.42 9.58 -3.60
CA GLY A 41 1.71 10.26 -3.52
C GLY A 41 2.40 10.15 -2.16
N GLU A 42 1.69 9.89 -1.05
CA GLU A 42 2.35 9.63 0.24
C GLU A 42 2.99 8.23 0.28
N PHE A 43 2.35 7.21 -0.31
CA PHE A 43 2.86 5.84 -0.30
C PHE A 43 3.97 5.62 -1.35
N GLU A 44 3.85 6.24 -2.52
CA GLU A 44 4.91 6.21 -3.53
C GLU A 44 6.22 6.81 -3.00
N LYS A 45 6.14 7.91 -2.22
CA LYS A 45 7.31 8.50 -1.55
C LYS A 45 7.93 7.60 -0.50
N LEU A 46 7.15 6.72 0.11
CA LEU A 46 7.63 5.69 1.03
C LEU A 46 8.22 4.48 0.28
N GLY A 47 8.16 4.44 -1.05
CA GLY A 47 8.67 3.34 -1.87
C GLY A 47 7.70 2.16 -2.01
N ALA A 48 6.42 2.39 -1.71
CA ALA A 48 5.36 1.41 -1.96
C ALA A 48 4.76 1.57 -3.35
N ASP A 49 4.43 0.45 -4.00
CA ASP A 49 3.59 0.47 -5.19
C ASP A 49 2.15 0.81 -4.79
N VAL A 50 1.43 1.54 -5.65
CA VAL A 50 0.02 1.88 -5.40
C VAL A 50 -0.88 1.24 -6.46
N VAL A 51 -2.01 0.69 -6.02
CA VAL A 51 -3.12 0.28 -6.89
C VAL A 51 -4.39 0.98 -6.45
N ILE A 52 -5.11 1.58 -7.41
CA ILE A 52 -6.41 2.19 -7.13
C ILE A 52 -7.48 1.14 -7.37
N ALA A 53 -8.17 0.75 -6.30
CA ALA A 53 -9.27 -0.20 -6.37
C ALA A 53 -10.20 -0.02 -5.17
N ASP A 54 -11.45 -0.44 -5.35
CA ASP A 54 -12.44 -0.50 -4.28
C ASP A 54 -12.81 -1.97 -3.99
N LEU A 55 -12.74 -2.36 -2.72
CA LEU A 55 -13.15 -3.70 -2.26
C LEU A 55 -14.67 -3.85 -2.17
N GLU A 56 -15.36 -2.75 -1.95
CA GLU A 56 -16.81 -2.72 -1.68
C GLU A 56 -17.63 -2.38 -2.92
N ALA A 57 -17.01 -2.31 -4.09
CA ALA A 57 -17.75 -2.06 -5.33
C ALA A 57 -18.87 -3.09 -5.50
N ASP A 58 -20.07 -2.60 -5.82
CA ASP A 58 -21.22 -3.43 -6.11
C ASP A 58 -20.88 -4.40 -7.26
N LEU A 59 -21.17 -5.69 -7.04
CA LEU A 59 -20.97 -6.81 -7.98
C LEU A 59 -21.73 -6.62 -9.30
#